data_AF-A0A2D9RB76-F1
#
_entry.id   AF-A0A2D9RB76-F1
#
_cell.length_a   1.000
_cell.length_b   1.000
_cell.length_c   1.000
_cell.angle_alpha   90.00
_cell.angle_beta   90.00
_cell.angle_gamma   90.00
#
_symmetry.space_group_name_H-M   'P 1'
#
loop_
_entity.id
_entity.type
_entity.pdbx_description
1 polymer ?
#
loop_
_entity_poly.entity_id
_entity_poly.type
_entity_poly.pdbx_seq_one_letter_code
_entity_poly.pdbx_strand_id
1 'polypeptide(L)'
;MRSWLMGTAVGTALGLTAIGVTSIAWSANGTSSDREEIYQQLDLFAEILARVDSEYVIDVDETDAMKSAINGMLASLDPHSSYLAADDYEAMQVQTSGEYGGLGIEVVSDDGYVKIISPIDDSPASRADLRAGDLISAINGVSIVGLPLNDAIKDMRGEVGTDIVITVIRAEAEEPFDVTLTREIIRPKSVDHEVIEEDIGYVRLSTFNERTTELLNESLSALKKEIGNKPAGLILDLRNNPGGLLDQAVSVSSMFLDSGEVVSTRGRDPRDIERYNADRGERFPEVPIIVLVNGGSASAAEIVAGALQDKNRAKVLGMTSFGKGSVQTVIPLSAQRGALRLTTARYYTPSGRSIQSTGIEPDYEVSQRVITEEDLEAMRRFSEADLPNALDNDSGAERREVHMPDDMPPEDYEGDDYQLDRAVERLRSITLTSLEEPNAG
;
A
#
# COMPACT_ATOMS: atom_id res chain seq x y z
N MET A 1 16.71 -1.68 -88.80
CA MET A 1 18.16 -1.98 -88.70
C MET A 1 18.66 -1.47 -87.35
N ARG A 2 19.46 -2.31 -86.66
CA ARG A 2 20.44 -2.07 -85.56
C ARG A 2 20.73 -0.58 -85.24
N SER A 3 20.93 -0.14 -83.99
CA SER A 3 21.77 -0.74 -82.94
C SER A 3 21.56 -0.07 -81.57
N TRP A 4 21.85 -0.84 -80.52
CA TRP A 4 22.11 -0.45 -79.13
C TRP A 4 23.58 -0.06 -78.90
N LEU A 5 23.84 0.78 -77.88
CA LEU A 5 24.91 0.69 -76.85
C LEU A 5 24.82 1.98 -75.98
N MET A 6 24.25 1.95 -74.77
CA MET A 6 24.80 1.57 -73.45
C MET A 6 25.82 2.58 -72.88
N GLY A 7 25.51 3.12 -71.70
CA GLY A 7 26.38 3.95 -70.88
C GLY A 7 25.66 4.49 -69.63
N THR A 8 25.72 3.76 -68.52
CA THR A 8 25.23 4.15 -67.19
C THR A 8 26.27 4.95 -66.40
N ALA A 9 25.88 6.02 -65.70
CA ALA A 9 26.46 6.43 -64.42
C ALA A 9 25.58 7.45 -63.65
N VAL A 10 25.03 6.98 -62.53
CA VAL A 10 24.81 7.65 -61.24
C VAL A 10 24.04 8.99 -61.23
N GLY A 11 22.73 8.91 -60.95
CA GLY A 11 21.91 10.03 -60.53
C GLY A 11 21.80 10.09 -59.00
N THR A 12 22.13 11.23 -58.41
CA THR A 12 21.79 11.62 -57.05
C THR A 12 20.33 12.03 -56.99
N ALA A 13 19.51 11.30 -56.23
CA ALA A 13 18.15 11.73 -55.87
C ALA A 13 17.99 11.64 -54.35
N LEU A 14 17.95 12.82 -53.72
CA LEU A 14 17.53 13.02 -52.34
C LEU A 14 16.05 12.64 -52.21
N GLY A 15 15.77 11.51 -51.58
CA GLY A 15 14.43 11.10 -51.16
C GLY A 15 14.32 11.12 -49.64
N LEU A 16 13.80 12.21 -49.08
CA LEU A 16 13.37 12.28 -47.69
C LEU A 16 12.04 11.52 -47.56
N THR A 17 12.07 10.31 -47.02
CA THR A 17 10.87 9.63 -46.51
C THR A 17 10.69 9.97 -45.03
N ALA A 18 9.83 10.95 -44.76
CA ALA A 18 9.30 11.21 -43.43
C ALA A 18 8.33 10.09 -43.06
N ILE A 19 8.69 9.28 -42.06
CA ILE A 19 7.77 8.34 -41.41
C ILE A 19 6.87 9.18 -40.51
N GLY A 20 5.61 9.33 -40.91
CA GLY A 20 4.62 10.12 -40.19
C GLY A 20 4.28 9.50 -38.84
N VAL A 21 4.45 10.29 -37.78
CA VAL A 21 3.86 10.07 -36.47
C VAL A 21 2.36 10.38 -36.60
N THR A 22 1.51 9.36 -36.57
CA THR A 22 0.06 9.54 -36.45
C THR A 22 -0.27 9.93 -35.01
N SER A 23 -0.40 11.23 -34.77
CA SER A 23 -1.00 11.79 -33.57
C SER A 23 -2.48 11.41 -33.54
N ILE A 24 -2.90 10.62 -32.55
CA ILE A 24 -4.31 10.40 -32.25
C ILE A 24 -4.85 11.71 -31.67
N ALA A 25 -5.59 12.46 -32.48
CA ALA A 25 -6.28 13.67 -32.06
C ALA A 25 -7.48 13.31 -31.19
N TRP A 26 -7.42 13.64 -29.91
CA TRP A 26 -8.58 13.59 -29.01
C TRP A 26 -9.57 14.69 -29.44
N SER A 27 -10.77 14.28 -29.88
CA SER A 27 -11.85 15.20 -30.21
C SER A 27 -12.43 15.82 -28.93
N ALA A 28 -11.91 16.99 -28.54
CA ALA A 28 -12.49 17.83 -27.50
C ALA A 28 -13.67 18.63 -28.08
N ASN A 29 -14.89 18.20 -27.75
CA ASN A 29 -16.12 18.92 -28.08
C ASN A 29 -16.41 20.00 -27.00
N GLY A 30 -15.56 21.03 -26.92
CA GLY A 30 -15.76 22.21 -26.07
C GLY A 30 -16.11 23.43 -26.91
N THR A 31 -17.09 24.23 -26.48
CA THR A 31 -17.50 25.45 -27.21
C THR A 31 -16.42 26.53 -27.10
N SER A 32 -16.40 27.52 -28.02
CA SER A 32 -15.35 28.54 -28.07
C SER A 32 -15.24 29.40 -26.80
N SER A 33 -16.34 29.56 -26.05
CA SER A 33 -16.37 30.30 -24.78
C SER A 33 -15.64 29.56 -23.66
N ASP A 34 -15.81 28.24 -23.56
CA ASP A 34 -15.20 27.44 -22.49
C ASP A 34 -13.66 27.44 -22.61
N ARG A 35 -13.16 27.51 -23.85
CA ARG A 35 -11.73 27.63 -24.11
C ARG A 35 -11.18 29.00 -23.74
N GLU A 36 -11.93 30.06 -24.00
CA GLU A 36 -11.54 31.44 -23.66
C GLU A 36 -11.42 31.62 -22.15
N GLU A 37 -12.37 31.06 -21.38
CA GLU A 37 -12.34 31.08 -19.91
C GLU A 37 -11.13 30.30 -19.35
N ILE A 38 -10.82 29.12 -19.88
CA ILE A 38 -9.62 28.36 -19.46
C ILE A 38 -8.34 29.14 -19.72
N TYR A 39 -8.20 29.79 -20.88
CA TYR A 39 -7.01 30.60 -21.16
C TYR A 39 -6.89 31.81 -20.24
N GLN A 40 -8.00 32.44 -19.85
CA GLN A 40 -8.00 33.52 -18.85
C GLN A 40 -7.51 33.02 -17.48
N GLN A 41 -7.90 31.82 -17.06
CA GLN A 41 -7.43 31.24 -15.79
C GLN A 41 -5.93 30.88 -15.84
N LEU A 42 -5.44 30.40 -16.99
CA LEU A 42 -4.01 30.15 -17.18
C LEU A 42 -3.18 31.45 -17.17
N ASP A 43 -3.72 32.52 -17.76
CA ASP A 43 -3.10 33.85 -17.75
C ASP A 43 -3.03 34.42 -16.32
N LEU A 44 -4.13 34.32 -15.56
CA LEU A 44 -4.17 34.69 -14.15
C LEU A 44 -3.15 33.89 -13.33
N PHE A 45 -3.06 32.58 -13.54
CA PHE A 45 -2.07 31.75 -12.86
C PHE A 45 -0.63 32.19 -13.16
N ALA A 46 -0.32 32.45 -14.43
CA ALA A 46 1.00 32.94 -14.85
C ALA A 46 1.31 34.33 -14.27
N GLU A 47 0.33 35.23 -14.24
CA GLU A 47 0.47 36.57 -13.63
C GLU A 47 0.78 36.46 -12.14
N ILE A 48 0.05 35.62 -11.40
CA ILE A 48 0.27 35.41 -9.97
C ILE A 48 1.65 34.82 -9.72
N LEU A 49 2.06 33.79 -10.47
CA LEU A 49 3.37 33.16 -10.32
C LEU A 49 4.52 34.17 -10.56
N ALA A 50 4.42 34.99 -11.61
CA ALA A 50 5.41 36.01 -11.93
C ALA A 50 5.50 37.12 -10.85
N ARG A 51 4.35 37.52 -10.26
CA ARG A 51 4.34 38.46 -9.14
C ARG A 51 4.94 37.84 -7.88
N VAL A 52 4.69 36.56 -7.61
CA VAL A 52 5.30 35.85 -6.47
C VAL A 52 6.81 35.80 -6.63
N ASP A 53 7.32 35.42 -7.81
CA ASP A 53 8.77 35.39 -8.07
C ASP A 53 9.43 36.77 -7.91
N SER A 54 8.81 37.83 -8.45
CA SER A 54 9.40 39.17 -8.49
C SER A 54 9.16 40.04 -7.26
N GLU A 55 8.10 39.80 -6.48
CA GLU A 55 7.68 40.66 -5.36
C GLU A 55 7.74 39.97 -3.98
N TYR A 56 7.94 38.64 -3.91
CA TYR A 56 8.08 37.97 -2.62
C TYR A 56 9.37 38.40 -1.90
N VAL A 57 9.33 38.40 -0.57
CA VAL A 57 10.39 39.00 0.28
C VAL A 57 11.74 38.27 0.21
N ILE A 58 11.74 37.03 -0.29
CA ILE A 58 12.91 36.18 -0.51
C ILE A 58 12.75 35.44 -1.86
N ASP A 59 13.86 34.96 -2.41
CA ASP A 59 13.84 34.18 -3.65
C ASP A 59 12.96 32.92 -3.49
N VAL A 60 12.14 32.63 -4.50
CA VAL A 60 11.24 31.47 -4.55
C VAL A 60 11.80 30.46 -5.53
N ASP A 61 11.78 29.17 -5.17
CA ASP A 61 11.97 28.11 -6.15
C ASP A 61 10.68 27.93 -6.95
N GLU A 62 10.66 28.46 -8.19
CA GLU A 62 9.51 28.37 -9.09
C GLU A 62 9.05 26.92 -9.34
N THR A 63 10.00 25.98 -9.35
CA THR A 63 9.69 24.56 -9.59
C THR A 63 8.89 23.99 -8.42
N ASP A 64 9.29 24.30 -7.20
CA ASP A 64 8.58 23.84 -6.00
C ASP A 64 7.25 24.58 -5.80
N ALA A 65 7.18 25.87 -6.17
CA ALA A 65 5.92 26.62 -6.20
C ALA A 65 4.91 26.00 -7.18
N MET A 66 5.35 25.64 -8.39
CA MET A 66 4.52 24.95 -9.38
C MET A 66 4.06 23.57 -8.91
N LYS A 67 4.96 22.75 -8.33
CA LYS A 67 4.58 21.44 -7.76
C LYS A 67 3.52 21.60 -6.67
N SER A 68 3.69 22.60 -5.80
CA SER A 68 2.73 22.91 -4.72
C SER A 68 1.37 23.33 -5.27
N ALA A 69 1.34 24.13 -6.33
CA ALA A 69 0.09 24.51 -7.00
C ALA A 69 -0.63 23.30 -7.63
N ILE A 70 0.11 22.42 -8.32
CA ILE A 70 -0.44 21.17 -8.90
C ILE A 70 -1.03 20.28 -7.80
N ASN A 71 -0.29 20.06 -6.72
CA ASN A 71 -0.76 19.25 -5.60
C ASN A 71 -1.94 19.91 -4.86
N GLY A 72 -1.98 21.24 -4.75
CA GLY A 72 -3.13 21.97 -4.21
C GLY A 72 -4.39 21.77 -5.06
N MET A 73 -4.26 21.79 -6.39
CA MET A 73 -5.36 21.47 -7.30
C MET A 73 -5.83 20.01 -7.11
N LEU A 74 -4.91 19.05 -7.05
CA LEU A 74 -5.26 17.63 -6.92
C LEU A 74 -5.88 17.29 -5.55
N ALA A 75 -5.35 17.86 -4.47
CA ALA A 75 -5.88 17.70 -3.11
C ALA A 75 -7.28 18.31 -2.94
N SER A 76 -7.68 19.24 -3.83
CA SER A 76 -9.05 19.76 -3.86
C SER A 76 -10.07 18.76 -4.44
N LEU A 77 -9.60 17.72 -5.15
CA LEU A 77 -10.48 16.69 -5.72
C LEU A 77 -10.80 15.60 -4.71
N ASP A 78 -9.76 15.07 -4.06
CA ASP A 78 -9.83 14.01 -3.05
C ASP A 78 -8.48 13.92 -2.29
N PRO A 79 -8.41 13.25 -1.13
CA PRO A 79 -7.17 13.17 -0.33
C PRO A 79 -6.10 12.22 -0.90
N HIS A 80 -6.39 11.47 -1.97
CA HIS A 80 -5.51 10.42 -2.52
C HIS A 80 -4.88 10.80 -3.87
N SER A 81 -5.45 11.78 -4.57
CA SER A 81 -4.97 12.31 -5.84
C SER A 81 -3.79 13.25 -5.63
N SER A 82 -2.67 12.98 -6.30
CA SER A 82 -1.43 13.73 -6.14
C SER A 82 -0.52 13.63 -7.36
N TYR A 83 0.32 14.65 -7.54
CA TYR A 83 1.44 14.60 -8.47
C TYR A 83 2.65 14.00 -7.76
N LEU A 84 3.20 12.94 -8.35
CA LEU A 84 4.43 12.30 -7.91
C LEU A 84 5.56 12.84 -8.78
N ALA A 85 6.51 13.56 -8.18
CA ALA A 85 7.73 13.92 -8.88
C ALA A 85 8.53 12.65 -9.24
N ALA A 86 9.58 12.79 -10.06
CA ALA A 86 10.38 11.64 -10.50
C ALA A 86 10.86 10.77 -9.34
N ASP A 87 11.49 11.38 -8.32
CA ASP A 87 11.98 10.71 -7.11
C ASP A 87 10.84 10.03 -6.33
N ASP A 88 9.69 10.70 -6.15
CA ASP A 88 8.54 10.14 -5.42
C ASP A 88 7.90 8.97 -6.18
N TYR A 89 7.85 9.07 -7.51
CA TYR A 89 7.34 8.01 -8.36
C TYR A 89 8.25 6.78 -8.32
N GLU A 90 9.58 6.98 -8.39
CA GLU A 90 10.56 5.90 -8.21
C GLU A 90 10.46 5.26 -6.82
N ALA A 91 10.37 6.08 -5.76
CA ALA A 91 10.18 5.59 -4.40
C ALA A 91 8.89 4.77 -4.25
N MET A 92 7.79 5.20 -4.87
CA MET A 92 6.54 4.44 -4.91
C MET A 92 6.72 3.10 -5.64
N GLN A 93 7.42 3.07 -6.77
CA GLN A 93 7.68 1.84 -7.52
C GLN A 93 8.49 0.84 -6.68
N VAL A 94 9.52 1.32 -5.99
CA VAL A 94 10.34 0.52 -5.07
C VAL A 94 9.53 -0.02 -3.88
N GLN A 95 8.59 0.77 -3.33
CA GLN A 95 7.70 0.27 -2.29
C GLN A 95 6.73 -0.80 -2.82
N THR A 96 6.23 -0.61 -4.04
CA THR A 96 5.23 -1.47 -4.67
C THR A 96 5.80 -2.82 -5.08
N SER A 97 7.05 -2.85 -5.57
CA SER A 97 7.77 -4.10 -5.85
C SER A 97 8.00 -4.94 -4.58
N GLY A 98 8.00 -4.30 -3.41
CA GLY A 98 8.35 -4.94 -2.15
C GLY A 98 9.84 -5.27 -2.04
N GLU A 99 10.67 -4.75 -2.94
CA GLU A 99 12.12 -4.96 -2.92
C GLU A 99 12.86 -3.65 -3.20
N TYR A 100 13.93 -3.39 -2.45
CA TYR A 100 14.73 -2.17 -2.61
C TYR A 100 16.23 -2.41 -2.50
N GLY A 101 17.04 -1.62 -3.20
CA GLY A 101 18.49 -1.62 -3.03
C GLY A 101 18.89 -0.94 -1.72
N GLY A 102 19.53 -1.67 -0.81
CA GLY A 102 19.91 -1.13 0.49
C GLY A 102 20.70 -2.08 1.38
N LEU A 103 20.70 -1.78 2.68
CA LEU A 103 21.51 -2.47 3.68
C LEU A 103 20.74 -3.53 4.46
N GLY A 104 19.41 -3.42 4.48
CA GLY A 104 18.50 -4.30 5.21
C GLY A 104 18.50 -4.04 6.71
N ILE A 105 18.21 -2.80 7.09
CA ILE A 105 18.06 -2.37 8.49
C ILE A 105 16.73 -1.66 8.67
N GLU A 106 16.10 -1.92 9.80
CA GLU A 106 15.01 -1.11 10.32
C GLU A 106 15.58 -0.08 11.28
N VAL A 107 15.20 1.18 11.10
CA VAL A 107 15.77 2.30 11.84
C VAL A 107 14.70 3.25 12.34
N VAL A 108 15.00 3.91 13.46
CA VAL A 108 14.22 5.02 14.01
C VAL A 108 15.14 6.18 14.33
N SER A 109 14.56 7.38 14.43
CA SER A 109 15.26 8.53 15.01
C SER A 109 15.28 8.39 16.53
N ASP A 110 16.44 8.59 17.15
CA ASP A 110 16.62 8.56 18.60
C ASP A 110 17.62 9.66 19.01
N ASP A 111 17.13 10.70 19.70
CA ASP A 111 17.93 11.86 20.13
C ASP A 111 18.86 12.47 19.05
N GLY A 112 18.38 12.51 17.80
CA GLY A 112 19.13 13.06 16.66
C GLY A 112 20.11 12.07 16.02
N TYR A 113 20.19 10.84 16.50
CA TYR A 113 20.89 9.73 15.86
C TYR A 113 19.90 8.84 15.10
N VAL A 114 20.43 8.07 14.15
CA VAL A 114 19.68 6.98 13.52
C VAL A 114 19.97 5.70 14.29
N LYS A 115 18.98 5.18 15.03
CA LYS A 115 19.11 3.93 15.80
C LYS A 115 18.60 2.75 14.99
N ILE A 116 19.37 1.67 14.96
CA ILE A 116 18.94 0.38 14.41
C ILE A 116 17.96 -0.27 15.39
N ILE A 117 16.73 -0.51 14.94
CA ILE A 117 15.76 -1.34 15.64
C ILE A 117 16.14 -2.81 15.49
N SER A 118 16.31 -3.25 14.25
CA SER A 118 16.78 -4.60 13.93
C SER A 118 17.40 -4.63 12.53
N PRO A 119 18.48 -5.39 12.33
CA PRO A 119 18.83 -5.87 11.01
C PRO A 119 17.74 -6.82 10.48
N ILE A 120 17.53 -6.83 9.17
CA ILE A 120 16.70 -7.81 8.49
C ILE A 120 17.52 -9.10 8.30
N ASP A 121 16.90 -10.26 8.54
CA ASP A 121 17.56 -11.56 8.33
C ASP A 121 18.12 -11.69 6.91
N ASP A 122 19.26 -12.36 6.79
CA ASP A 122 19.95 -12.59 5.52
C ASP A 122 20.29 -11.32 4.70
N SER A 123 20.33 -10.15 5.35
CA SER A 123 20.74 -8.88 4.72
C SER A 123 22.25 -8.60 4.85
N PRO A 124 22.81 -7.65 4.07
CA PRO A 124 24.16 -7.14 4.28
C PRO A 124 24.42 -6.72 5.72
N ALA A 125 23.47 -6.02 6.34
CA ALA A 125 23.57 -5.55 7.71
C ALA A 125 23.64 -6.68 8.74
N SER A 126 22.79 -7.70 8.59
CA SER A 126 22.81 -8.88 9.46
C SER A 126 24.15 -9.65 9.33
N ARG A 127 24.64 -9.84 8.09
CA ARG A 127 25.95 -10.48 7.86
C ARG A 127 27.14 -9.67 8.38
N ALA A 128 27.00 -8.35 8.48
CA ALA A 128 28.01 -7.45 9.02
C ALA A 128 27.96 -7.31 10.55
N ASP A 129 27.16 -8.12 11.25
CA ASP A 129 26.99 -8.09 12.71
C ASP A 129 26.55 -6.70 13.23
N LEU A 130 25.73 -5.98 12.45
CA LEU A 130 24.96 -4.86 12.99
C LEU A 130 23.90 -5.41 13.95
N ARG A 131 23.56 -4.65 15.00
CA ARG A 131 22.70 -5.13 16.08
C ARG A 131 21.62 -4.11 16.42
N ALA A 132 20.52 -4.61 16.99
CA ALA A 132 19.53 -3.77 17.64
C ALA A 132 20.18 -2.87 18.69
N GLY A 133 19.85 -1.57 18.65
CA GLY A 133 20.42 -0.56 19.55
C GLY A 133 21.69 0.13 19.06
N ASP A 134 22.32 -0.35 17.98
CA ASP A 134 23.42 0.38 17.33
C ASP A 134 22.96 1.75 16.83
N LEU A 135 23.80 2.78 16.95
CA LEU A 135 23.53 4.11 16.42
C LEU A 135 24.43 4.39 15.21
N ILE A 136 23.85 4.87 14.12
CA ILE A 136 24.58 5.28 12.93
C ILE A 136 24.86 6.78 13.03
N SER A 137 26.14 7.16 13.05
CA SER A 137 26.58 8.56 13.22
C SER A 137 27.10 9.22 11.95
N ALA A 138 27.55 8.42 10.97
CA ALA A 138 28.03 8.93 9.68
C ALA A 138 27.81 7.92 8.54
N ILE A 139 27.72 8.45 7.32
CA ILE A 139 27.66 7.70 6.07
C ILE A 139 28.77 8.24 5.15
N ASN A 140 29.63 7.36 4.65
CA ASN A 140 30.78 7.68 3.80
C ASN A 140 31.66 8.81 4.39
N GLY A 141 31.83 8.82 5.72
CA GLY A 141 32.60 9.82 6.46
C GLY A 141 31.89 11.16 6.68
N VAL A 142 30.66 11.33 6.19
CA VAL A 142 29.82 12.52 6.41
C VAL A 142 28.90 12.26 7.60
N SER A 143 28.94 13.13 8.61
CA SER A 143 28.08 12.99 9.78
C SER A 143 26.61 13.15 9.39
N ILE A 144 25.77 12.25 9.90
CA ILE A 144 24.31 12.28 9.70
C ILE A 144 23.55 12.66 10.97
N VAL A 145 24.27 13.07 12.02
CA VAL A 145 23.66 13.45 13.31
C VAL A 145 22.83 14.70 13.12
N GLY A 146 21.56 14.65 13.54
CA GLY A 146 20.58 15.71 13.39
C GLY A 146 19.95 15.81 11.99
N LEU A 147 20.33 14.94 11.05
CA LEU A 147 19.62 14.85 9.78
C LEU A 147 18.21 14.27 10.01
N PRO A 148 17.20 14.73 9.24
CA PRO A 148 15.92 14.05 9.17
C PRO A 148 16.11 12.58 8.78
N LEU A 149 15.39 11.68 9.45
CA LEU A 149 15.52 10.23 9.24
C LEU A 149 15.37 9.83 7.76
N ASN A 150 14.45 10.47 7.03
CA ASN A 150 14.21 10.18 5.62
C ASN A 150 15.40 10.49 4.72
N ASP A 151 16.16 11.54 5.04
CA ASP A 151 17.36 11.92 4.28
C ASP A 151 18.47 10.89 4.52
N ALA A 152 18.66 10.47 5.77
CA ALA A 152 19.59 9.39 6.10
C ALA A 152 19.20 8.06 5.39
N ILE A 153 17.90 7.74 5.33
CA ILE A 153 17.41 6.56 4.58
C ILE A 153 17.73 6.69 3.08
N LYS A 154 17.56 7.88 2.49
CA LYS A 154 17.89 8.14 1.08
C LYS A 154 19.36 7.86 0.80
N ASP A 155 20.25 8.26 1.70
CA ASP A 155 21.71 8.05 1.57
C ASP A 155 22.13 6.57 1.78
N MET A 156 21.42 5.85 2.65
CA MET A 156 21.66 4.41 2.88
C MET A 156 21.18 3.55 1.71
N ARG A 157 20.11 3.97 1.02
CA ARG A 157 19.66 3.36 -0.23
C ARG A 157 20.62 3.67 -1.37
N GLY A 158 20.51 2.92 -2.46
CA GLY A 158 21.33 3.13 -3.64
C GLY A 158 21.37 1.93 -4.56
N GLU A 159 22.16 2.06 -5.62
CA GLU A 159 22.32 1.00 -6.62
C GLU A 159 22.89 -0.29 -6.01
N VAL A 160 22.29 -1.41 -6.38
CA VAL A 160 22.71 -2.75 -5.93
C VAL A 160 24.15 -3.02 -6.42
N GLY A 161 24.97 -3.59 -5.55
CA GLY A 161 26.38 -3.88 -5.81
C GLY A 161 27.32 -2.72 -5.53
N THR A 162 26.81 -1.54 -5.13
CA THR A 162 27.65 -0.43 -4.68
C THR A 162 27.96 -0.55 -3.19
N ASP A 163 29.19 -0.17 -2.82
CA ASP A 163 29.60 -0.14 -1.42
C ASP A 163 29.15 1.15 -0.73
N ILE A 164 28.92 1.05 0.58
CA ILE A 164 28.72 2.16 1.50
C ILE A 164 29.54 1.90 2.75
N VAL A 165 30.04 2.95 3.38
CA VAL A 165 30.64 2.88 4.71
C VAL A 165 29.70 3.58 5.69
N ILE A 166 29.31 2.91 6.76
CA ILE A 166 28.57 3.53 7.86
C ILE A 166 29.45 3.53 9.12
N THR A 167 29.42 4.62 9.88
CA THR A 167 30.07 4.69 11.19
C THR A 167 29.06 4.39 12.27
N VAL A 168 29.35 3.38 13.08
CA VAL A 168 28.45 2.82 14.11
C VAL A 168 28.99 3.12 15.50
N ILE A 169 28.10 3.54 16.39
CA ILE A 169 28.32 3.67 17.83
C ILE A 169 27.55 2.54 18.52
N ARG A 170 28.27 1.69 19.24
CA ARG A 170 27.71 0.58 20.01
C ARG A 170 28.05 0.76 21.48
N ALA A 171 27.06 0.61 22.37
CA ALA A 171 27.23 0.87 23.80
C ALA A 171 28.37 0.08 24.47
N GLU A 172 28.68 -1.11 23.95
CA GLU A 172 29.72 -2.01 24.46
C GLU A 172 31.11 -1.74 23.84
N ALA A 173 31.22 -0.85 22.85
CA ALA A 173 32.46 -0.51 22.17
C ALA A 173 33.07 0.78 22.73
N GLU A 174 34.41 0.83 22.86
CA GLU A 174 35.13 2.00 23.39
C GLU A 174 35.14 3.19 22.42
N GLU A 175 35.16 2.93 21.11
CA GLU A 175 35.17 3.96 20.06
C GLU A 175 34.19 3.60 18.93
N PRO A 176 33.62 4.60 18.22
CA PRO A 176 32.87 4.36 17.00
C PRO A 176 33.71 3.64 15.95
N PHE A 177 33.09 2.77 15.14
CA PHE A 177 33.79 1.98 14.13
C PHE A 177 33.06 1.99 12.79
N ASP A 178 33.82 1.86 11.71
CA ASP A 178 33.29 1.82 10.35
C ASP A 178 32.92 0.40 9.93
N VAL A 179 31.78 0.28 9.27
CA VAL A 179 31.28 -0.96 8.67
C VAL A 179 31.08 -0.72 7.18
N THR A 180 31.83 -1.45 6.36
CA THR A 180 31.64 -1.44 4.90
C THR A 180 30.59 -2.48 4.52
N LEU A 181 29.57 -2.05 3.80
CA LEU A 181 28.46 -2.88 3.35
C LEU A 181 28.34 -2.74 1.84
N THR A 182 28.09 -3.85 1.14
CA THR A 182 27.67 -3.82 -0.26
C THR A 182 26.15 -3.82 -0.30
N ARG A 183 25.55 -2.84 -0.99
CA ARG A 183 24.09 -2.76 -1.15
C ARG A 183 23.57 -3.97 -1.91
N GLU A 184 22.51 -4.57 -1.39
CA GLU A 184 21.84 -5.71 -2.02
C GLU A 184 20.35 -5.43 -2.17
N ILE A 185 19.66 -6.30 -2.91
CA ILE A 185 18.21 -6.26 -2.98
C ILE A 185 17.67 -6.79 -1.64
N ILE A 186 17.03 -5.89 -0.90
CA ILE A 186 16.39 -6.19 0.37
C ILE A 186 14.94 -6.57 0.14
N ARG A 187 14.52 -7.63 0.82
CA ARG A 187 13.23 -8.31 0.65
C ARG A 187 12.53 -8.40 1.99
N PRO A 188 11.92 -7.30 2.49
CA PRO A 188 11.15 -7.34 3.72
C PRO A 188 10.03 -8.38 3.62
N LYS A 189 9.80 -9.13 4.70
CA LYS A 189 8.68 -10.07 4.79
C LYS A 189 7.39 -9.26 4.95
N SER A 190 6.52 -9.26 3.94
CA SER A 190 5.17 -8.69 4.06
C SER A 190 4.15 -9.67 4.63
N VAL A 191 4.54 -10.94 4.78
CA VAL A 191 3.72 -12.02 5.32
C VAL A 191 4.52 -12.79 6.36
N ASP A 192 3.96 -12.89 7.56
CA ASP A 192 4.46 -13.74 8.65
C ASP A 192 3.42 -14.81 8.97
N HIS A 193 3.88 -15.94 9.52
CA HIS A 193 3.00 -17.00 9.99
C HIS A 193 3.53 -17.66 11.26
N GLU A 194 2.61 -18.21 12.04
CA GLU A 194 2.91 -19.00 13.22
C GLU A 194 1.79 -20.03 13.46
N VAL A 195 2.11 -21.06 14.23
CA VAL A 195 1.14 -22.02 14.74
C VAL A 195 0.79 -21.64 16.18
N ILE A 196 -0.49 -21.35 16.41
CA ILE A 196 -1.04 -21.06 17.73
C ILE A 196 -1.67 -22.33 18.30
N GLU A 197 -1.39 -22.61 19.58
CA GLU A 197 -1.96 -23.75 20.33
C GLU A 197 -1.90 -25.11 19.60
N GLU A 198 -0.86 -25.33 18.78
CA GLU A 198 -0.57 -26.56 18.00
C GLU A 198 -1.43 -26.82 16.74
N ASP A 199 -2.59 -26.20 16.57
CA ASP A 199 -3.52 -26.54 15.47
C ASP A 199 -4.32 -25.36 14.88
N ILE A 200 -3.96 -24.12 15.21
CA ILE A 200 -4.48 -22.91 14.56
C ILE A 200 -3.37 -22.25 13.75
N GLY A 201 -3.61 -22.01 12.46
CA GLY A 201 -2.68 -21.27 11.63
C GLY A 201 -2.94 -19.78 11.71
N TYR A 202 -1.97 -19.00 12.19
CA TYR A 202 -2.02 -17.55 12.12
C TYR A 202 -1.15 -17.04 10.98
N VAL A 203 -1.68 -16.08 10.23
CA VAL A 203 -0.99 -15.42 9.13
C VAL A 203 -1.24 -13.92 9.23
N ARG A 204 -0.17 -13.13 9.28
CA ARG A 204 -0.24 -11.66 9.28
C ARG A 204 0.22 -11.11 7.95
N LEU A 205 -0.57 -10.22 7.35
CA LEU A 205 -0.18 -9.45 6.16
C LEU A 205 0.00 -8.00 6.59
N SER A 206 1.20 -7.46 6.45
CA SER A 206 1.49 -6.07 6.82
C SER A 206 1.24 -5.07 5.67
N THR A 207 1.27 -5.53 4.42
CA THR A 207 1.04 -4.73 3.21
C THR A 207 0.70 -5.63 2.01
N PHE A 208 0.27 -5.04 0.89
CA PHE A 208 0.04 -5.71 -0.39
C PHE A 208 0.99 -5.17 -1.48
N ASN A 209 2.16 -5.78 -1.59
CA ASN A 209 3.16 -5.55 -2.64
C ASN A 209 3.20 -6.71 -3.64
N GLU A 210 3.96 -6.59 -4.73
CA GLU A 210 4.06 -7.60 -5.81
C GLU A 210 4.40 -9.03 -5.34
N ARG A 211 4.98 -9.17 -4.14
CA ARG A 211 5.41 -10.45 -3.56
C ARG A 211 4.45 -11.05 -2.55
N THR A 212 3.40 -10.33 -2.17
CA THR A 212 2.52 -10.71 -1.07
C THR A 212 1.83 -12.04 -1.32
N THR A 213 1.36 -12.27 -2.55
CA THR A 213 0.77 -13.55 -2.94
C THR A 213 1.77 -14.71 -2.83
N GLU A 214 2.99 -14.54 -3.33
CA GLU A 214 4.04 -15.56 -3.25
C GLU A 214 4.32 -15.95 -1.78
N LEU A 215 4.58 -14.95 -0.94
CA LEU A 215 4.90 -15.13 0.48
C LEU A 215 3.73 -15.75 1.28
N LEU A 216 2.49 -15.39 0.94
CA LEU A 216 1.30 -16.03 1.52
C LEU A 216 1.21 -17.50 1.13
N ASN A 217 1.44 -17.83 -0.14
CA ASN A 217 1.42 -19.21 -0.60
C ASN A 217 2.50 -20.06 0.10
N GLU A 218 3.69 -19.50 0.30
CA GLU A 218 4.77 -20.14 1.07
C GLU A 218 4.35 -20.37 2.52
N SER A 219 3.83 -19.34 3.19
CA SER A 219 3.37 -19.40 4.58
C SER A 219 2.24 -20.42 4.78
N LEU A 220 1.22 -20.40 3.93
CA LEU A 220 0.14 -21.40 3.96
C LEU A 220 0.62 -22.81 3.65
N SER A 221 1.74 -22.96 2.92
CA SER A 221 2.34 -24.27 2.64
C SER A 221 3.19 -24.77 3.80
N ALA A 222 3.86 -23.87 4.52
CA ALA A 222 4.57 -24.17 5.77
C ALA A 222 3.57 -24.58 6.86
N LEU A 223 2.55 -23.78 7.11
CA LEU A 223 1.45 -24.12 8.03
C LEU A 223 0.86 -25.50 7.71
N LYS A 224 0.52 -25.75 6.45
CA LYS A 224 -0.04 -27.05 6.03
C LYS A 224 0.88 -28.25 6.33
N LYS A 225 2.21 -28.07 6.33
CA LYS A 225 3.17 -29.11 6.71
C LYS A 225 3.22 -29.32 8.22
N GLU A 226 3.05 -28.27 8.99
CA GLU A 226 3.14 -28.29 10.46
C GLU A 226 1.86 -28.82 11.10
N ILE A 227 0.69 -28.29 10.70
CA ILE A 227 -0.61 -28.60 11.34
C ILE A 227 -1.56 -29.40 10.44
N GLY A 228 -1.11 -29.80 9.25
CA GLY A 228 -1.87 -30.65 8.33
C GLY A 228 -2.94 -29.90 7.53
N ASN A 229 -3.89 -30.66 6.96
CA ASN A 229 -4.88 -30.12 6.01
C ASN A 229 -6.16 -29.58 6.67
N LYS A 230 -6.41 -29.95 7.93
CA LYS A 230 -7.64 -29.66 8.66
C LYS A 230 -7.30 -29.14 10.07
N PRO A 231 -6.60 -28.01 10.17
CA PRO A 231 -6.44 -27.33 11.45
C PRO A 231 -7.80 -26.93 12.03
N ALA A 232 -7.84 -26.59 13.31
CA ALA A 232 -9.07 -26.13 13.95
C ALA A 232 -9.58 -24.81 13.35
N GLY A 233 -8.67 -23.98 12.85
CA GLY A 233 -9.01 -22.76 12.13
C GLY A 233 -7.78 -22.03 11.58
N LEU A 234 -8.05 -20.96 10.83
CA LEU A 234 -7.05 -19.99 10.43
C LEU A 234 -7.43 -18.59 10.91
N ILE A 235 -6.41 -17.82 11.26
CA ILE A 235 -6.54 -16.40 11.58
C ILE A 235 -5.74 -15.62 10.53
N LEU A 236 -6.42 -14.74 9.80
CA LEU A 236 -5.81 -13.82 8.84
C LEU A 236 -5.79 -12.42 9.45
N ASP A 237 -4.62 -11.97 9.88
CA ASP A 237 -4.45 -10.68 10.52
C ASP A 237 -4.11 -9.58 9.51
N LEU A 238 -5.05 -8.65 9.33
CA LEU A 238 -4.96 -7.47 8.47
C LEU A 238 -4.93 -6.16 9.28
N ARG A 239 -4.74 -6.23 10.61
CA ARG A 239 -4.67 -5.04 11.47
C ARG A 239 -3.47 -4.18 11.08
N ASN A 240 -3.69 -2.87 11.04
CA ASN A 240 -2.69 -1.86 10.64
C ASN A 240 -2.10 -2.07 9.23
N ASN A 241 -2.82 -2.78 8.34
CA ASN A 241 -2.43 -2.94 6.95
C ASN A 241 -3.10 -1.86 6.08
N PRO A 242 -2.36 -0.87 5.57
CA PRO A 242 -2.93 0.24 4.79
C PRO A 242 -3.36 -0.16 3.37
N GLY A 243 -3.22 -1.43 3.02
CA GLY A 243 -3.54 -1.98 1.71
C GLY A 243 -2.32 -2.05 0.80
N GLY A 244 -2.52 -1.68 -0.47
CA GLY A 244 -1.52 -1.79 -1.52
C GLY A 244 -2.16 -2.20 -2.85
N LEU A 245 -1.52 -3.11 -3.56
CA LEU A 245 -1.90 -3.53 -4.90
C LEU A 245 -3.24 -4.28 -4.95
N LEU A 246 -4.11 -3.86 -5.88
CA LEU A 246 -5.44 -4.45 -6.09
C LEU A 246 -5.35 -5.91 -6.57
N ASP A 247 -4.46 -6.20 -7.51
CA ASP A 247 -4.24 -7.55 -8.05
C ASP A 247 -3.78 -8.51 -6.95
N GLN A 248 -2.96 -8.03 -6.00
CA GLN A 248 -2.54 -8.81 -4.85
C GLN A 248 -3.70 -9.07 -3.89
N ALA A 249 -4.59 -8.10 -3.67
CA ALA A 249 -5.81 -8.32 -2.89
C ALA A 249 -6.70 -9.42 -3.50
N VAL A 250 -6.86 -9.41 -4.83
CA VAL A 250 -7.63 -10.42 -5.57
C VAL A 250 -6.99 -11.79 -5.47
N SER A 251 -5.67 -11.87 -5.67
CA SER A 251 -4.95 -13.15 -5.63
C SER A 251 -4.89 -13.74 -4.22
N VAL A 252 -4.69 -12.91 -3.19
CA VAL A 252 -4.79 -13.30 -1.78
C VAL A 252 -6.20 -13.83 -1.47
N SER A 253 -7.25 -13.12 -1.88
CA SER A 253 -8.64 -13.58 -1.68
C SER A 253 -8.91 -14.92 -2.36
N SER A 254 -8.32 -15.14 -3.55
CA SER A 254 -8.43 -16.40 -4.30
C SER A 254 -7.79 -17.59 -3.56
N MET A 255 -6.86 -17.36 -2.63
CA MET A 255 -6.33 -18.44 -1.80
C MET A 255 -7.35 -19.00 -0.81
N PHE A 256 -8.43 -18.26 -0.52
CA PHE A 256 -9.44 -18.64 0.45
C PHE A 256 -10.84 -18.81 -0.17
N LEU A 257 -11.00 -18.52 -1.47
CA LEU A 257 -12.26 -18.63 -2.20
C LEU A 257 -12.05 -19.45 -3.47
N ASP A 258 -12.85 -20.51 -3.68
CA ASP A 258 -12.70 -21.35 -4.88
C ASP A 258 -13.33 -20.74 -6.16
N SER A 259 -14.23 -19.75 -6.01
CA SER A 259 -14.81 -19.02 -7.16
C SER A 259 -15.62 -17.79 -6.74
N GLY A 260 -16.01 -16.99 -7.74
CA GLY A 260 -16.95 -15.88 -7.61
C GLY A 260 -16.28 -14.52 -7.45
N GLU A 261 -17.07 -13.46 -7.54
CA GLU A 261 -16.55 -12.08 -7.46
C GLU A 261 -15.86 -11.82 -6.11
N VAL A 262 -14.66 -11.25 -6.16
CA VAL A 262 -13.90 -10.73 -5.02
C VAL A 262 -14.16 -9.23 -4.85
N VAL A 263 -14.08 -8.50 -5.96
CA VAL A 263 -14.27 -7.05 -5.99
C VAL A 263 -14.71 -6.61 -7.38
N SER A 264 -15.49 -5.53 -7.46
CA SER A 264 -15.73 -4.83 -8.71
C SER A 264 -15.29 -3.38 -8.61
N THR A 265 -14.76 -2.82 -9.69
CA THR A 265 -14.43 -1.40 -9.80
C THR A 265 -15.41 -0.72 -10.75
N ARG A 266 -15.78 0.53 -10.45
CA ARG A 266 -16.68 1.35 -11.28
C ARG A 266 -16.07 2.72 -11.49
N GLY A 267 -15.81 3.04 -12.76
CA GLY A 267 -15.24 4.31 -13.19
C GLY A 267 -16.27 5.43 -13.32
N ARG A 268 -15.83 6.55 -13.90
CA ARG A 268 -16.69 7.72 -14.16
C ARG A 268 -17.77 7.42 -15.21
N ASP A 269 -17.45 6.68 -16.27
CA ASP A 269 -18.46 6.21 -17.21
C ASP A 269 -19.21 5.01 -16.59
N PRO A 270 -20.55 5.00 -16.56
CA PRO A 270 -21.30 3.88 -16.00
C PRO A 270 -21.04 2.52 -16.66
N ARG A 271 -20.41 2.52 -17.85
CA ARG A 271 -20.00 1.32 -18.58
C ARG A 271 -18.61 0.82 -18.16
N ASP A 272 -17.81 1.64 -17.48
CA ASP A 272 -16.48 1.29 -16.99
C ASP A 272 -16.61 0.47 -15.70
N ILE A 273 -17.09 -0.77 -15.85
CA ILE A 273 -17.23 -1.72 -14.74
C ILE A 273 -16.28 -2.89 -15.01
N GLU A 274 -15.31 -3.08 -14.12
CA GLU A 274 -14.47 -4.26 -14.11
C GLU A 274 -14.83 -5.15 -12.92
N ARG A 275 -14.82 -6.46 -13.15
CA ARG A 275 -15.14 -7.46 -12.12
C ARG A 275 -13.98 -8.43 -11.99
N TYR A 276 -13.49 -8.56 -10.78
CA TYR A 276 -12.38 -9.42 -10.44
C TYR A 276 -12.92 -10.62 -9.67
N ASN A 277 -12.69 -11.82 -10.20
CA ASN A 277 -13.20 -13.06 -9.63
C ASN A 277 -12.05 -13.88 -9.03
N ALA A 278 -12.37 -14.67 -8.02
CA ALA A 278 -11.44 -15.62 -7.44
C ALA A 278 -11.10 -16.74 -8.43
N ASP A 279 -9.82 -17.08 -8.49
CA ASP A 279 -9.34 -18.26 -9.18
C ASP A 279 -9.60 -19.53 -8.36
N ARG A 280 -9.71 -20.68 -9.03
CA ARG A 280 -9.85 -21.98 -8.36
C ARG A 280 -8.58 -22.36 -7.60
N GLY A 281 -8.74 -23.19 -6.58
CA GLY A 281 -7.62 -23.73 -5.81
C GLY A 281 -7.57 -23.22 -4.37
N GLU A 282 -8.74 -23.09 -3.75
CA GLU A 282 -8.86 -22.71 -2.34
C GLU A 282 -7.94 -23.54 -1.45
N ARG A 283 -7.22 -22.83 -0.58
CA ARG A 283 -6.38 -23.38 0.48
C ARG A 283 -7.23 -23.59 1.71
N PHE A 284 -7.05 -24.74 2.35
CA PHE A 284 -7.79 -25.11 3.57
C PHE A 284 -9.32 -25.03 3.38
N PRO A 285 -9.90 -25.74 2.40
CA PRO A 285 -11.34 -25.77 2.22
C PRO A 285 -12.02 -26.29 3.48
N GLU A 286 -13.20 -25.74 3.80
CA GLU A 286 -14.02 -26.07 4.99
C GLU A 286 -13.40 -25.69 6.35
N VAL A 287 -12.16 -25.21 6.39
CA VAL A 287 -11.52 -24.75 7.63
C VAL A 287 -12.10 -23.38 8.01
N PRO A 288 -12.58 -23.18 9.26
CA PRO A 288 -13.07 -21.89 9.73
C PRO A 288 -11.98 -20.81 9.66
N ILE A 289 -12.33 -19.61 9.21
CA ILE A 289 -11.42 -18.46 9.11
C ILE A 289 -11.98 -17.29 9.91
N ILE A 290 -11.11 -16.65 10.70
CA ILE A 290 -11.35 -15.32 11.25
C ILE A 290 -10.37 -14.34 10.63
N VAL A 291 -10.87 -13.18 10.21
CA VAL A 291 -10.05 -12.06 9.71
C VAL A 291 -10.00 -10.98 10.78
N LEU A 292 -8.80 -10.58 11.22
CA LEU A 292 -8.62 -9.47 12.16
C LEU A 292 -8.48 -8.15 11.41
N VAL A 293 -9.24 -7.14 11.81
CA VAL A 293 -9.19 -5.78 11.23
C VAL A 293 -9.24 -4.71 12.33
N ASN A 294 -8.74 -3.52 12.00
CA ASN A 294 -8.89 -2.33 12.84
C ASN A 294 -8.97 -1.07 11.98
N GLY A 295 -9.04 0.11 12.62
CA GLY A 295 -9.07 1.39 11.89
C GLY A 295 -7.86 1.68 10.99
N GLY A 296 -6.75 0.94 11.15
CA GLY A 296 -5.59 1.01 10.25
C GLY A 296 -5.65 0.05 9.05
N SER A 297 -6.63 -0.85 9.01
CA SER A 297 -6.91 -1.71 7.85
C SER A 297 -7.59 -0.88 6.75
N ALA A 298 -6.97 -0.78 5.58
CA ALA A 298 -7.49 0.07 4.48
C ALA A 298 -7.34 -0.59 3.10
N SER A 299 -8.15 -0.14 2.14
CA SER A 299 -8.00 -0.44 0.71
C SER A 299 -7.92 -1.95 0.42
N ALA A 300 -6.80 -2.47 -0.11
CA ALA A 300 -6.62 -3.89 -0.40
C ALA A 300 -6.95 -4.82 0.81
N ALA A 301 -6.64 -4.41 2.04
CA ALA A 301 -7.02 -5.16 3.24
C ALA A 301 -8.55 -5.25 3.41
N GLU A 302 -9.25 -4.16 3.13
CA GLU A 302 -10.72 -4.10 3.18
C GLU A 302 -11.37 -4.89 2.05
N ILE A 303 -10.72 -4.97 0.88
CA ILE A 303 -11.14 -5.85 -0.22
C ILE A 303 -11.11 -7.31 0.23
N VAL A 304 -10.01 -7.76 0.83
CA VAL A 304 -9.89 -9.15 1.32
C VAL A 304 -10.91 -9.42 2.42
N ALA A 305 -10.97 -8.57 3.45
CA ALA A 305 -11.92 -8.74 4.55
C ALA A 305 -13.38 -8.74 4.06
N GLY A 306 -13.75 -7.76 3.23
CA GLY A 306 -15.10 -7.63 2.67
C GLY A 306 -15.46 -8.76 1.72
N ALA A 307 -14.53 -9.25 0.90
CA ALA A 307 -14.77 -10.39 0.02
C ALA A 307 -15.04 -11.68 0.81
N LEU A 308 -14.20 -11.98 1.80
CA LEU A 308 -14.38 -13.17 2.63
C LEU A 308 -15.63 -13.08 3.51
N GLN A 309 -15.95 -11.89 4.02
CA GLN A 309 -17.17 -11.64 4.79
C GLN A 309 -18.43 -11.82 3.93
N ASP A 310 -18.52 -11.13 2.78
CA ASP A 310 -19.70 -11.17 1.91
C ASP A 310 -19.98 -12.57 1.33
N LYS A 311 -18.92 -13.36 1.17
CA LYS A 311 -19.02 -14.76 0.72
C LYS A 311 -19.33 -15.73 1.86
N ASN A 312 -19.48 -15.25 3.10
CA ASN A 312 -19.61 -16.06 4.31
C ASN A 312 -18.46 -17.07 4.48
N ARG A 313 -17.28 -16.76 3.94
CA ARG A 313 -16.10 -17.62 4.02
C ARG A 313 -15.33 -17.42 5.32
N ALA A 314 -15.34 -16.19 5.84
CA ALA A 314 -14.71 -15.84 7.10
C ALA A 314 -15.62 -14.92 7.92
N LYS A 315 -15.38 -14.90 9.23
CA LYS A 315 -15.91 -13.88 10.13
C LYS A 315 -14.87 -12.81 10.38
N VAL A 316 -15.29 -11.55 10.38
CA VAL A 316 -14.41 -10.41 10.65
C VAL A 316 -14.49 -10.09 12.15
N LEU A 317 -13.34 -9.97 12.80
CA LEU A 317 -13.22 -9.64 14.23
C LEU A 317 -12.32 -8.41 14.40
N GLY A 318 -12.70 -7.52 15.31
CA GLY A 318 -11.88 -6.36 15.67
C GLY A 318 -12.69 -5.07 15.69
N MET A 319 -12.15 -4.00 15.09
CA MET A 319 -12.80 -2.69 15.01
C MET A 319 -13.03 -2.30 13.55
N THR A 320 -14.04 -1.45 13.28
CA THR A 320 -14.36 -0.99 11.92
C THR A 320 -13.13 -0.45 11.19
N SER A 321 -12.95 -0.88 9.94
CA SER A 321 -11.80 -0.51 9.11
C SER A 321 -11.84 0.95 8.62
N PHE A 322 -10.79 1.40 7.95
CA PHE A 322 -10.57 2.81 7.60
C PHE A 322 -11.66 3.40 6.70
N GLY A 323 -12.14 2.66 5.70
CA GLY A 323 -13.18 3.06 4.77
C GLY A 323 -12.70 3.60 3.44
N LYS A 324 -11.51 3.23 2.96
CA LYS A 324 -11.02 3.73 1.67
C LYS A 324 -11.55 2.88 0.53
N GLY A 325 -12.66 3.29 -0.08
CA GLY A 325 -13.35 2.61 -1.19
C GLY A 325 -12.98 3.11 -2.60
N SER A 326 -11.87 3.84 -2.75
CA SER A 326 -11.44 4.45 -4.02
C SER A 326 -10.23 3.74 -4.62
N VAL A 327 -10.10 3.81 -5.95
CA VAL A 327 -8.99 3.25 -6.73
C VAL A 327 -8.20 4.38 -7.37
N GLN A 328 -6.90 4.41 -7.11
CA GLN A 328 -5.98 5.34 -7.74
C GLN A 328 -5.26 4.66 -8.92
N THR A 329 -5.33 5.28 -10.10
CA THR A 329 -4.49 4.93 -11.24
C THR A 329 -3.24 5.80 -11.21
N VAL A 330 -2.07 5.18 -11.36
CA VAL A 330 -0.81 5.89 -11.56
C VAL A 330 -0.56 6.01 -13.07
N ILE A 331 -0.55 7.25 -13.56
CA ILE A 331 -0.41 7.59 -14.97
C ILE A 331 0.98 8.21 -15.16
N PRO A 332 1.95 7.48 -15.73
CA PRO A 332 3.28 8.01 -15.99
C PRO A 332 3.20 9.22 -16.93
N LEU A 333 3.92 10.29 -16.59
CA LEU A 333 4.01 11.48 -17.42
C LEU A 333 5.24 11.42 -18.33
N SER A 334 5.22 12.20 -19.42
CA SER A 334 6.31 12.22 -20.39
C SER A 334 7.62 12.75 -19.79
N ALA A 335 8.76 12.35 -20.38
CA ALA A 335 10.09 12.95 -20.18
C ALA A 335 10.49 13.19 -18.70
N GLN A 336 10.61 12.12 -17.90
CA GLN A 336 11.07 12.16 -16.51
C GLN A 336 10.27 13.10 -15.58
N ARG A 337 9.01 13.42 -15.93
CA ARG A 337 8.13 14.26 -15.11
C ARG A 337 7.38 13.45 -14.05
N GLY A 338 7.89 12.32 -13.61
CA GLY A 338 7.22 11.45 -12.64
C GLY A 338 5.84 10.93 -13.12
N ALA A 339 4.84 10.98 -12.26
CA ALA A 339 3.52 10.40 -12.53
C ALA A 339 2.37 11.20 -11.88
N LEU A 340 1.18 11.06 -12.44
CA LEU A 340 -0.07 11.49 -11.82
C LEU A 340 -0.72 10.30 -11.12
N ARG A 341 -0.89 10.36 -9.80
CA ARG A 341 -1.76 9.44 -9.07
C ARG A 341 -3.14 10.06 -8.99
N LEU A 342 -4.13 9.44 -9.61
CA LEU A 342 -5.48 10.00 -9.75
C LEU A 342 -6.53 8.98 -9.34
N THR A 343 -7.51 9.40 -8.55
CA THR A 343 -8.70 8.57 -8.28
C THR A 343 -9.56 8.48 -9.54
N THR A 344 -9.66 7.26 -10.09
CA THR A 344 -10.35 7.00 -11.38
C THR A 344 -11.59 6.13 -11.23
N ALA A 345 -11.69 5.37 -10.14
CA ALA A 345 -12.80 4.47 -9.88
C ALA A 345 -13.08 4.34 -8.37
N ARG A 346 -14.26 3.82 -8.05
CA ARG A 346 -14.60 3.26 -6.74
C ARG A 346 -14.61 1.74 -6.81
N TYR A 347 -14.40 1.06 -5.70
CA TYR A 347 -14.56 -0.39 -5.64
C TYR A 347 -15.67 -0.82 -4.67
N TYR A 348 -16.23 -2.00 -4.94
CA TYR A 348 -17.39 -2.54 -4.25
C TYR A 348 -17.13 -4.01 -3.91
N THR A 349 -17.56 -4.41 -2.72
CA THR A 349 -17.47 -5.80 -2.26
C THR A 349 -18.43 -6.70 -3.06
N PRO A 350 -18.36 -8.04 -2.94
CA PRO A 350 -19.18 -8.96 -3.74
C PRO A 350 -20.69 -8.81 -3.59
N SER A 351 -21.17 -8.29 -2.46
CA SER A 351 -22.60 -7.95 -2.25
C SER A 351 -23.03 -6.66 -2.96
N GLY A 352 -22.09 -5.94 -3.57
CA GLY A 352 -22.31 -4.63 -4.20
C GLY A 352 -22.22 -3.45 -3.22
N ARG A 353 -21.80 -3.68 -1.97
CA ARG A 353 -21.63 -2.65 -0.95
C ARG A 353 -20.43 -1.75 -1.27
N SER A 354 -20.68 -0.44 -1.24
CA SER A 354 -19.65 0.60 -1.30
C SER A 354 -19.10 0.81 0.10
N ILE A 355 -17.78 0.70 0.27
CA ILE A 355 -17.14 0.89 1.57
C ILE A 355 -16.46 2.25 1.72
N GLN A 356 -16.54 3.09 0.68
CA GLN A 356 -16.02 4.45 0.71
C GLN A 356 -16.65 5.22 1.87
N SER A 357 -15.81 5.78 2.73
CA SER A 357 -16.18 6.55 3.92
C SER A 357 -16.92 5.76 5.00
N THR A 358 -17.15 4.46 4.84
CA THR A 358 -17.87 3.62 5.82
C THR A 358 -17.01 2.51 6.42
N GLY A 359 -16.19 1.85 5.61
CA GLY A 359 -15.36 0.70 6.03
C GLY A 359 -16.11 -0.63 6.11
N ILE A 360 -15.37 -1.66 6.52
CA ILE A 360 -15.84 -2.99 6.85
C ILE A 360 -16.16 -3.01 8.34
N GLU A 361 -17.43 -3.20 8.65
CA GLU A 361 -17.87 -3.46 10.03
C GLU A 361 -17.55 -4.92 10.41
N PRO A 362 -17.00 -5.16 11.59
CA PRO A 362 -16.70 -6.51 12.04
C PRO A 362 -17.98 -7.29 12.36
N ASP A 363 -17.96 -8.61 12.16
CA ASP A 363 -18.99 -9.52 12.68
C ASP A 363 -18.92 -9.63 14.21
N TYR A 364 -17.71 -9.50 14.76
CA TYR A 364 -17.43 -9.48 16.19
C TYR A 364 -16.64 -8.22 16.54
N GLU A 365 -17.32 -7.23 17.13
CA GLU A 365 -16.69 -5.99 17.56
C GLU A 365 -15.92 -6.22 18.87
N VAL A 366 -14.59 -6.21 18.76
CA VAL A 366 -13.66 -6.49 19.85
C VAL A 366 -12.55 -5.46 19.82
N SER A 367 -12.36 -4.70 20.89
CA SER A 367 -11.22 -3.80 21.01
C SER A 367 -10.00 -4.51 21.57
N GLN A 368 -8.82 -4.12 21.08
CA GLN A 368 -7.52 -4.60 21.57
C GLN A 368 -7.21 -4.17 23.01
N ARG A 369 -7.73 -3.01 23.41
CA ARG A 369 -7.46 -2.37 24.70
C ARG A 369 -8.74 -1.80 25.30
N VAL A 370 -8.71 -1.50 26.59
CA VAL A 370 -9.79 -0.73 27.22
C VAL A 370 -9.94 0.61 26.50
N ILE A 371 -11.16 0.91 26.06
CA ILE A 371 -11.50 2.15 25.35
C ILE A 371 -12.08 3.14 26.34
N THR A 372 -11.51 4.34 26.37
CA THR A 372 -12.00 5.48 27.13
C THR A 372 -12.81 6.43 26.25
N GLU A 373 -13.52 7.39 26.84
CA GLU A 373 -14.23 8.41 26.05
C GLU A 373 -13.27 9.28 25.21
N GLU A 374 -12.06 9.55 25.71
CA GLU A 374 -11.02 10.26 24.95
C GLU A 374 -10.58 9.46 23.71
N ASP A 375 -10.49 8.14 23.84
CA ASP A 375 -10.19 7.27 22.70
C ASP A 375 -11.30 7.30 21.65
N LEU A 376 -12.57 7.32 22.07
CA LEU A 376 -13.71 7.46 21.15
C LEU A 376 -13.63 8.80 20.39
N GLU A 377 -13.26 9.89 21.06
CA GLU A 377 -13.04 11.17 20.39
C GLU A 377 -11.90 11.15 19.37
N ALA A 378 -10.82 10.43 19.66
CA ALA A 378 -9.71 10.25 18.72
C ALA A 378 -10.13 9.41 17.50
N MET A 379 -10.88 8.33 17.73
CA MET A 379 -11.42 7.47 16.67
C MET A 379 -12.39 8.22 15.74
N ARG A 380 -13.18 9.17 16.27
CA ARG A 380 -14.07 10.04 15.48
C ARG A 380 -13.34 10.96 14.49
N ARG A 381 -12.02 11.05 14.55
CA ARG A 381 -11.19 11.88 13.66
C ARG A 381 -10.26 11.03 12.80
N PHE A 382 -10.45 9.72 12.79
CA PHE A 382 -9.56 8.77 12.15
C PHE A 382 -10.36 7.78 11.28
N SER A 383 -10.81 8.26 10.13
CA SER A 383 -11.43 7.47 9.07
C SER A 383 -11.26 8.14 7.71
N GLU A 384 -11.56 7.41 6.63
CA GLU A 384 -11.62 8.00 5.29
C GLU A 384 -12.59 9.18 5.23
N ALA A 385 -13.73 9.11 5.93
CA ALA A 385 -14.75 10.15 5.93
C ALA A 385 -14.28 11.48 6.55
N ASP A 386 -13.29 11.41 7.44
CA ASP A 386 -12.76 12.56 8.17
C ASP A 386 -11.64 13.28 7.41
N LEU A 387 -11.19 12.73 6.28
CA LEU A 387 -10.14 13.34 5.47
C LEU A 387 -10.66 14.61 4.75
N PRO A 388 -9.83 15.64 4.60
CA PRO A 388 -10.18 16.80 3.78
C PRO A 388 -10.55 16.39 2.36
N ASN A 389 -11.68 16.88 1.85
CA ASN A 389 -12.22 16.58 0.53
C ASN A 389 -12.45 15.07 0.28
N ALA A 390 -12.68 14.28 1.34
CA ALA A 390 -13.04 12.87 1.21
C ALA A 390 -14.24 12.70 0.27
N LEU A 391 -14.19 11.65 -0.56
CA LEU A 391 -15.31 11.33 -1.43
C LEU A 391 -16.46 10.76 -0.60
N ASP A 392 -17.68 11.25 -0.85
CA ASP A 392 -18.88 10.68 -0.27
C ASP A 392 -19.10 9.22 -0.72
N ASN A 393 -19.82 8.48 0.12
CA ASN A 393 -20.35 7.18 -0.25
C ASN A 393 -21.45 7.35 -1.30
N ASP A 394 -21.24 6.79 -2.48
CA ASP A 394 -22.13 6.96 -3.63
C ASP A 394 -23.48 6.24 -3.49
N SER A 395 -23.63 5.37 -2.49
CA SER A 395 -24.91 4.76 -2.11
C SER A 395 -25.69 5.56 -1.07
N GLY A 396 -25.10 6.62 -0.50
CA GLY A 396 -25.65 7.38 0.62
C GLY A 396 -25.54 6.67 1.97
N ALA A 397 -24.77 5.59 2.06
CA ALA A 397 -24.47 4.93 3.33
C ALA A 397 -23.57 5.81 4.19
N GLU A 398 -23.89 5.90 5.48
CA GLU A 398 -23.10 6.64 6.47
C GLU A 398 -22.29 5.67 7.33
N ARG A 399 -21.13 6.15 7.82
CA ARG A 399 -20.31 5.38 8.76
C ARG A 399 -21.09 5.22 10.05
N ARG A 400 -21.11 4.00 10.61
CA ARG A 400 -21.65 3.78 11.96
C ARG A 400 -20.91 4.68 12.95
N GLU A 401 -21.67 5.38 13.78
CA GLU A 401 -21.11 6.28 14.79
C GLU A 401 -20.16 5.52 15.73
N VAL A 402 -19.06 6.17 16.07
CA VAL A 402 -18.10 5.65 17.04
C VAL A 402 -18.77 5.53 18.40
N HIS A 403 -18.76 4.32 18.96
CA HIS A 403 -19.38 3.95 20.21
C HIS A 403 -18.47 3.00 20.99
N MET A 404 -18.82 2.73 22.26
CA MET A 404 -18.09 1.75 23.06
C MET A 404 -18.19 0.36 22.40
N PRO A 405 -17.07 -0.35 22.23
CA PRO A 405 -17.06 -1.66 21.59
C PRO A 405 -17.82 -2.70 22.43
N ASP A 406 -18.40 -3.69 21.75
CA ASP A 406 -19.17 -4.76 22.39
C ASP A 406 -18.33 -5.63 23.34
N ASP A 407 -17.05 -5.81 23.02
CA ASP A 407 -16.07 -6.54 23.83
C ASP A 407 -14.74 -5.77 23.88
N MET A 408 -14.09 -5.78 25.03
CA MET A 408 -12.79 -5.17 25.28
C MET A 408 -12.12 -5.90 26.46
N PRO A 409 -10.79 -5.87 26.60
CA PRO A 409 -10.12 -6.55 27.70
C PRO A 409 -10.59 -6.00 29.06
N PRO A 410 -10.71 -6.85 30.09
CA PRO A 410 -10.86 -6.37 31.45
C PRO A 410 -9.60 -5.62 31.91
N GLU A 411 -9.73 -4.78 32.94
CA GLU A 411 -8.61 -3.97 33.45
C GLU A 411 -7.41 -4.81 33.94
N ASP A 412 -7.65 -6.05 34.32
CA ASP A 412 -6.65 -7.02 34.81
C ASP A 412 -6.20 -8.01 33.73
N TYR A 413 -6.47 -7.74 32.44
CA TYR A 413 -5.96 -8.56 31.35
C TYR A 413 -4.43 -8.48 31.26
N GLU A 414 -3.76 -9.61 31.45
CA GLU A 414 -2.29 -9.74 31.42
C GLU A 414 -1.75 -10.29 30.09
N GLY A 415 -2.62 -10.59 29.11
CA GLY A 415 -2.19 -11.11 27.82
C GLY A 415 -1.66 -10.02 26.88
N ASP A 416 -0.94 -10.44 25.84
CA ASP A 416 -0.33 -9.53 24.87
C ASP A 416 -1.32 -9.10 23.77
N ASP A 417 -2.27 -9.97 23.42
CA ASP A 417 -3.18 -9.74 22.29
C ASP A 417 -4.63 -10.21 22.50
N TYR A 418 -5.47 -9.31 23.02
CA TYR A 418 -6.86 -9.63 23.36
C TYR A 418 -7.71 -10.01 22.15
N GLN A 419 -7.55 -9.33 21.01
CA GLN A 419 -8.31 -9.67 19.80
C GLN A 419 -7.91 -11.05 19.27
N LEU A 420 -6.62 -11.39 19.35
CA LEU A 420 -6.13 -12.71 18.96
C LEU A 420 -6.68 -13.80 19.86
N ASP A 421 -6.63 -13.62 21.18
CA ASP A 421 -7.21 -14.55 22.16
C ASP A 421 -8.70 -14.79 21.89
N ARG A 422 -9.45 -13.71 21.59
CA ARG A 422 -10.87 -13.81 21.24
C ARG A 422 -11.10 -14.54 19.93
N ALA A 423 -10.25 -14.33 18.93
CA ALA A 423 -10.34 -15.08 17.68
C ALA A 423 -10.08 -16.58 17.89
N VAL A 424 -9.08 -16.93 18.69
CA VAL A 424 -8.81 -18.32 19.08
C VAL A 424 -10.02 -18.94 19.78
N GLU A 425 -10.59 -18.26 20.79
CA GLU A 425 -11.78 -18.73 21.50
C GLU A 425 -12.97 -18.95 20.55
N ARG A 426 -13.21 -18.02 19.62
CA ARG A 426 -14.28 -18.13 18.63
C ARG A 426 -14.07 -19.31 17.69
N LEU A 427 -12.86 -19.54 17.19
CA LEU A 427 -12.56 -20.71 16.36
C LEU A 427 -12.85 -22.01 17.10
N ARG A 428 -12.40 -22.14 18.35
CA ARG A 428 -12.70 -23.32 19.19
C ARG A 428 -14.20 -23.56 19.36
N SER A 429 -14.97 -22.49 19.59
CA SER A 429 -16.42 -22.59 19.74
C SER A 429 -17.13 -23.09 18.46
N ILE A 430 -16.65 -22.66 17.30
CA ILE A 430 -17.18 -23.08 15.99
C ILE A 430 -16.87 -24.56 15.75
N THR A 431 -15.64 -25.00 16.05
CA THR A 431 -15.23 -26.40 15.91
C THR A 431 -16.02 -27.33 16.83
N LEU A 432 -16.32 -26.91 18.07
CA LEU A 432 -17.13 -27.71 19.00
C LEU A 432 -18.57 -27.87 18.51
N THR A 433 -19.18 -26.80 17.99
CA THR A 433 -20.56 -26.83 17.48
C THR A 433 -20.69 -27.74 16.26
N SER A 434 -19.70 -27.75 15.36
CA SER A 434 -19.71 -28.63 14.18
C SER A 434 -19.49 -30.12 14.51
N LEU A 435 -18.85 -30.43 15.65
CA LEU A 435 -18.71 -31.80 16.15
C LEU A 435 -19.97 -32.33 16.85
N GLU A 436 -20.83 -31.44 17.36
CA GLU A 436 -22.10 -31.80 18.02
C GLU A 436 -23.27 -32.00 17.04
N GLU A 437 -23.17 -31.51 15.80
CA GLU A 437 -24.16 -31.74 14.72
C GLU A 437 -23.70 -32.71 13.61
N PRO A 438 -23.22 -33.95 13.88
CA PRO A 438 -22.73 -34.82 12.80
C PRO A 438 -23.83 -35.54 11.99
N ASN A 439 -25.12 -35.23 12.15
CA ASN A 439 -26.21 -35.87 11.36
C ASN A 439 -27.49 -35.01 11.32
N ALA A 440 -27.55 -34.04 10.40
CA ALA A 440 -28.79 -33.48 9.90
C ALA A 440 -28.69 -33.29 8.37
N GLY A 441 -28.54 -34.40 7.65
CA GLY A 441 -28.51 -34.46 6.19
C GLY A 441 -28.83 -35.85 5.69
#